data_AF-C6BCQ6-F1
#
_entry.id   AF-C6BCQ6-F1
#
_cell.length_a   1.000
_cell.length_b   1.000
_cell.length_c   1.000
_cell.angle_alpha   90.00
_cell.angle_beta   90.00
_cell.angle_gamma   90.00
#
_symmetry.space_group_name_H-M   'P 1'
#
loop_
_entity.id
_entity.type
_entity.pdbx_description
1 polymer ?
#
loop_
_entity_poly.entity_id
_entity_poly.type
_entity_poly.pdbx_seq_one_letter_code
_entity_poly.pdbx_strand_id
1 'polypeptide(L)'
;MGFKHSKETTRRAGGFTLIELMIVVAIVGILAAIALPAYNNYMVKSKLTEAIATLDSARVAVNEAYTSGGGVFPAQPPVVVQAVANNAKYVTGIQYNLGPASTVGVVVKLGNTGAASIDNAYLGIFGQGKVDGTVAWACSTARTPGDFASGAAMTAMYPYLPLACQN
;
A
#
# COMPACT_ATOMS: atom_id res chain seq x y z
N MET A 1 8.75 72.29 -44.00
CA MET A 1 8.56 71.26 -42.95
C MET A 1 8.27 69.91 -43.59
N GLY A 2 9.16 68.92 -43.46
CA GLY A 2 8.94 67.56 -43.98
C GLY A 2 8.48 66.62 -42.87
N PHE A 3 7.26 66.09 -42.96
CA PHE A 3 6.74 65.08 -42.04
C PHE A 3 7.31 63.70 -42.41
N LYS A 4 8.19 63.15 -41.56
CA LYS A 4 8.60 61.74 -41.62
C LYS A 4 7.45 60.85 -41.12
N HIS A 5 6.91 60.00 -42.00
CA HIS A 5 6.01 58.91 -41.60
C HIS A 5 6.82 57.83 -40.86
N SER A 6 6.58 57.70 -39.55
CA SER A 6 7.08 56.58 -38.76
C SER A 6 6.24 55.34 -39.07
N LYS A 7 6.83 54.32 -39.71
CA LYS A 7 6.17 53.02 -39.91
C LYS A 7 6.16 52.28 -38.57
N GLU A 8 4.98 52.13 -37.99
CA GLU A 8 4.75 51.30 -36.82
C GLU A 8 4.76 49.81 -37.22
N THR A 9 5.77 49.07 -36.78
CA THR A 9 5.93 47.65 -37.10
C THR A 9 4.98 46.82 -36.23
N THR A 10 3.74 46.61 -36.69
CA THR A 10 2.80 45.68 -36.06
C THR A 10 3.39 44.26 -36.07
N ARG A 11 3.85 43.77 -34.92
CA ARG A 11 4.20 42.35 -34.77
C ARG A 11 2.92 41.54 -34.93
N ARG A 12 2.83 40.74 -35.99
CA ARG A 12 1.79 39.70 -36.10
C ARG A 12 1.97 38.74 -34.94
N ALA A 13 1.02 38.71 -34.00
CA ALA A 13 0.93 37.63 -33.04
C ALA A 13 0.56 36.36 -33.82
N GLY A 14 1.51 35.42 -33.93
CA GLY A 14 1.23 34.10 -34.47
C GLY A 14 0.31 33.36 -33.51
N GLY A 15 -0.93 33.12 -33.93
CA GLY A 15 -1.87 32.28 -33.18
C GLY A 15 -1.55 30.80 -33.38
N PHE A 16 -1.83 29.99 -32.37
CA PHE A 16 -1.74 28.53 -32.43
C PHE A 16 -2.83 27.98 -33.37
N THR A 17 -2.48 27.05 -34.25
CA THR A 17 -3.42 26.47 -35.21
C THR A 17 -4.28 25.39 -34.55
N LEU A 18 -5.51 25.21 -35.05
CA LEU A 18 -6.39 24.12 -34.60
C LEU A 18 -5.76 22.74 -34.81
N ILE A 19 -4.97 22.59 -35.88
CA ILE A 19 -4.27 21.34 -36.19
C ILE A 19 -3.15 21.05 -35.18
N GLU A 20 -2.39 22.06 -34.74
CA GLU A 20 -1.39 21.89 -33.68
C GLU A 20 -2.04 21.45 -32.37
N LEU A 21 -3.22 22.00 -32.03
CA LEU A 21 -3.95 21.62 -30.82
C LEU A 21 -4.46 20.18 -30.90
N MET A 22 -5.03 19.78 -32.03
CA MET A 22 -5.52 18.41 -32.22
C MET A 22 -4.40 17.36 -32.07
N ILE A 23 -3.21 17.63 -32.60
CA ILE A 23 -2.06 16.72 -32.47
C ILE A 23 -1.61 16.64 -31.01
N VAL A 24 -1.52 17.76 -30.31
CA VAL A 24 -1.13 17.79 -28.89
C VAL A 24 -2.11 16.97 -28.05
N VAL A 25 -3.42 17.17 -28.24
CA VAL A 25 -4.44 16.42 -27.49
C VAL A 25 -4.38 14.92 -27.81
N ALA A 26 -4.12 14.55 -29.07
CA ALA A 26 -3.95 13.15 -29.46
C ALA A 26 -2.75 12.49 -28.75
N ILE A 27 -1.60 13.16 -28.70
CA ILE A 27 -0.40 12.64 -28.03
C ILE A 27 -0.63 12.53 -26.52
N VAL A 28 -1.20 13.57 -25.89
CA VAL A 28 -1.52 13.55 -24.44
C VAL A 28 -2.51 12.44 -24.12
N GLY A 29 -3.50 12.19 -24.99
CA GLY A 29 -4.46 11.09 -24.84
C GLY A 29 -3.79 9.72 -24.79
N ILE A 30 -2.83 9.44 -25.68
CA ILE A 30 -2.08 8.19 -25.69
C ILE A 30 -1.23 8.03 -24.42
N LEU A 31 -0.50 9.08 -24.04
CA LEU A 31 0.33 9.06 -22.83
C LEU A 31 -0.51 8.86 -21.57
N ALA A 32 -1.65 9.53 -21.47
CA ALA A 32 -2.55 9.41 -20.32
C ALA A 32 -3.12 7.99 -20.18
N ALA A 33 -3.48 7.33 -21.29
CA ALA A 33 -4.01 5.96 -21.26
C ALA A 33 -3.02 4.95 -20.64
N ILE A 34 -1.70 5.16 -20.83
CA ILE A 34 -0.66 4.30 -20.25
C ILE A 34 -0.29 4.76 -18.83
N ALA A 35 -0.20 6.08 -18.62
CA ALA A 35 0.28 6.65 -17.37
C ALA A 35 -0.72 6.51 -16.21
N LEU A 36 -2.03 6.68 -16.47
CA LEU A 36 -3.06 6.64 -15.44
C LEU A 36 -3.13 5.31 -14.67
N PRO A 37 -3.18 4.12 -15.32
CA PRO A 37 -3.21 2.86 -14.58
C PRO A 37 -1.93 2.63 -13.77
N ALA A 38 -0.76 2.99 -14.31
CA ALA A 38 0.51 2.88 -13.59
C ALA A 38 0.57 3.81 -12.37
N TYR A 39 0.12 5.06 -12.53
CA TYR A 39 0.07 6.05 -11.46
C TYR A 39 -0.87 5.62 -10.34
N ASN A 40 -2.05 5.11 -10.67
CA ASN A 40 -3.00 4.57 -9.68
C ASN A 40 -2.37 3.42 -8.89
N ASN A 41 -1.66 2.50 -9.55
CA ASN A 41 -0.99 1.41 -8.86
C ASN A 41 0.12 1.90 -7.93
N TYR A 42 0.89 2.91 -8.35
CA TYR A 42 1.90 3.53 -7.51
C TYR A 42 1.29 4.19 -6.27
N MET A 43 0.19 4.93 -6.45
CA MET A 43 -0.53 5.55 -5.34
C MET A 43 -1.05 4.52 -4.35
N VAL A 44 -1.64 3.42 -4.81
CA VAL A 44 -2.11 2.33 -3.95
C VAL A 44 -0.94 1.68 -3.20
N LYS A 45 0.16 1.37 -3.88
CA LYS A 45 1.38 0.84 -3.24
C LYS A 45 1.91 1.77 -2.16
N SER A 46 1.92 3.09 -2.41
CA SER A 46 2.33 4.09 -1.42
C SER A 46 1.39 4.16 -0.22
N LYS A 47 0.12 3.77 -0.35
CA LYS A 47 -0.83 3.71 0.76
C LYS A 47 -0.64 2.44 1.60
N LEU A 48 -0.29 1.32 0.95
CA LEU A 48 -0.01 0.05 1.62
C LEU A 48 1.27 0.07 2.48
N THR A 49 2.13 1.07 2.33
CA THR A 49 3.30 1.24 3.24
C THR A 49 2.87 1.49 4.68
N GLU A 50 1.73 2.15 4.91
CA GLU A 50 1.13 2.33 6.24
C GLU A 50 0.77 0.98 6.87
N ALA A 51 0.15 0.09 6.08
CA ALA A 51 -0.20 -1.27 6.50
C ALA A 51 1.05 -2.10 6.82
N ILE A 52 2.07 -2.05 5.95
CA ILE A 52 3.34 -2.76 6.18
C ILE A 52 4.05 -2.24 7.43
N ALA A 53 4.13 -0.92 7.62
CA ALA A 53 4.73 -0.34 8.82
C ALA A 53 3.98 -0.72 10.11
N THR A 54 2.66 -0.84 10.03
CA THR A 54 1.81 -1.32 11.14
C THR A 54 2.10 -2.79 11.45
N LEU A 55 2.28 -3.62 10.43
CA LEU A 55 2.65 -5.03 10.62
C LEU A 55 4.08 -5.18 11.17
N ASP A 56 5.02 -4.35 10.72
CA ASP A 56 6.40 -4.39 11.21
C ASP A 56 6.50 -3.97 12.68
N SER A 57 5.75 -2.95 13.11
CA SER A 57 5.69 -2.58 14.53
C SER A 57 5.06 -3.69 15.38
N ALA A 58 3.99 -4.32 14.87
CA ALA A 58 3.35 -5.44 15.53
C ALA A 58 4.29 -6.65 15.65
N ARG A 59 5.05 -6.96 14.59
CA ARG A 59 6.08 -8.01 14.59
C ARG A 59 7.08 -7.82 15.70
N VAL A 60 7.60 -6.60 15.87
CA VAL A 60 8.60 -6.29 16.90
C VAL A 60 8.01 -6.51 18.30
N ALA A 61 6.81 -5.98 18.58
CA ALA A 61 6.14 -6.15 19.86
C ALA A 61 5.83 -7.63 20.17
N VAL A 62 5.36 -8.40 19.19
CA VAL A 62 5.10 -9.84 19.35
C VAL A 62 6.41 -10.61 19.57
N ASN A 63 7.48 -10.25 18.87
CA ASN A 63 8.77 -10.89 19.02
C ASN A 63 9.39 -10.63 20.41
N GLU A 64 9.27 -9.40 20.94
CA GLU A 64 9.69 -9.05 22.29
C GLU A 64 8.87 -9.81 23.36
N ALA A 65 7.56 -9.91 23.17
CA ALA A 65 6.70 -10.69 24.07
C ALA A 65 7.04 -12.18 24.02
N TYR A 66 7.38 -12.72 22.84
CA TYR A 66 7.78 -14.11 22.69
C TYR A 66 9.09 -14.42 23.40
N THR A 67 10.11 -13.56 23.27
CA THR A 67 11.41 -13.76 23.91
C THR A 67 11.34 -13.57 25.43
N SER A 68 10.62 -12.56 25.91
CA SER A 68 10.40 -12.35 27.35
C SER A 68 9.50 -13.41 27.99
N GLY A 69 8.57 -13.99 27.21
CA GLY A 69 7.66 -15.05 27.61
C GLY A 69 8.24 -16.47 27.56
N GLY A 70 9.56 -16.62 27.34
CA GLY A 70 10.22 -17.93 27.36
C GLY A 70 9.95 -18.79 26.12
N GLY A 71 9.72 -18.18 24.95
CA GLY A 71 9.47 -18.90 23.70
C GLY A 71 8.01 -19.31 23.51
N VAL A 72 7.08 -18.61 24.16
CA VAL A 72 5.63 -18.81 24.02
C VAL A 72 5.01 -17.50 23.56
N PHE A 73 4.16 -17.55 22.53
CA PHE A 73 3.42 -16.37 22.11
C PHE A 73 2.42 -15.95 23.19
N PRO A 74 2.29 -14.65 23.48
CA PRO A 74 1.45 -14.17 24.56
C PRO A 74 -0.04 -14.44 24.27
N ALA A 75 -0.76 -14.94 25.28
CA ALA A 75 -2.20 -15.17 25.17
C ALA A 75 -3.01 -13.88 24.95
N GLN A 76 -2.48 -12.75 25.44
CA GLN A 76 -3.06 -11.42 25.24
C GLN A 76 -2.28 -10.67 24.15
N PRO A 77 -2.95 -9.91 23.28
CA PRO A 77 -2.28 -9.16 22.22
C PRO A 77 -1.28 -8.16 22.80
N PRO A 78 0.02 -8.20 22.43
CA PRO A 78 0.99 -7.17 22.82
C PRO A 78 0.90 -5.93 21.93
N VAL A 79 -0.17 -5.82 21.13
CA VAL A 79 -0.40 -4.80 20.12
C VAL A 79 -1.83 -4.25 20.25
N VAL A 80 -2.05 -3.01 19.83
CA VAL A 80 -3.39 -2.42 19.85
C VAL A 80 -4.23 -3.03 18.71
N VAL A 81 -5.26 -3.81 19.07
CA VAL A 81 -6.10 -4.58 18.12
C VAL A 81 -7.47 -3.97 17.84
N GLN A 82 -7.88 -2.91 18.55
CA GLN A 82 -9.28 -2.44 18.53
C GLN A 82 -9.45 -0.96 18.17
N ALA A 83 -8.40 -0.14 18.30
CA ALA A 83 -8.44 1.27 17.93
C ALA A 83 -7.47 1.51 16.79
N VAL A 84 -7.98 1.39 15.56
CA VAL A 84 -7.38 2.09 14.43
C VAL A 84 -7.35 3.56 14.83
N ALA A 85 -6.16 4.10 15.09
CA ALA A 85 -6.03 5.48 15.51
C ALA A 85 -6.77 6.39 14.52
N ASN A 86 -7.34 7.50 14.97
CA ASN A 86 -8.14 8.39 14.11
C ASN A 86 -7.40 8.90 12.85
N ASN A 87 -6.07 8.74 12.82
CA ASN A 87 -5.19 9.07 11.70
C ASN A 87 -4.76 7.87 10.82
N ALA A 88 -5.09 6.63 11.20
CA ALA A 88 -4.88 5.48 10.34
C ALA A 88 -5.94 5.52 9.23
N LYS A 89 -5.46 5.77 8.01
CA LYS A 89 -6.29 6.11 6.86
C LYS A 89 -6.55 4.89 6.00
N TYR A 90 -5.55 4.01 5.91
CA TYR A 90 -5.58 2.86 5.01
C TYR A 90 -5.59 1.51 5.73
N VAL A 91 -5.30 1.49 7.03
CA VAL A 91 -5.58 0.36 7.92
C VAL A 91 -6.90 0.62 8.64
N THR A 92 -7.87 -0.28 8.52
CA THR A 92 -9.23 -0.14 9.09
C THR A 92 -9.57 -1.21 10.13
N GLY A 93 -8.63 -2.08 10.43
CA GLY A 93 -8.72 -3.05 11.52
C GLY A 93 -7.40 -3.78 11.70
N ILE A 94 -7.12 -4.25 12.91
CA ILE A 94 -5.94 -5.03 13.26
C ILE A 94 -6.42 -6.21 14.09
N GLN A 95 -6.01 -7.43 13.78
CA GLN A 95 -6.33 -8.61 14.57
C GLN A 95 -5.06 -9.36 14.92
N TYR A 96 -5.02 -9.84 16.16
CA TYR A 96 -3.97 -10.70 16.69
C TYR A 96 -4.55 -12.09 16.88
N ASN A 97 -3.98 -13.08 16.20
CA ASN A 97 -4.48 -14.43 16.16
C ASN A 97 -3.40 -15.40 16.63
N LEU A 98 -3.72 -16.20 17.64
CA LEU A 98 -2.89 -17.32 18.06
C LEU A 98 -3.32 -18.56 17.29
N GLY A 99 -2.36 -19.27 16.74
CA GLY A 99 -2.58 -20.56 16.10
C GLY A 99 -1.97 -21.72 16.89
N PRO A 100 -2.26 -22.97 16.49
CA PRO A 100 -1.65 -24.16 17.06
C PRO A 100 -0.14 -24.23 16.74
N ALA A 101 0.61 -25.08 17.45
CA ALA A 101 2.02 -25.37 17.17
C ALA A 101 2.95 -24.13 17.15
N SER A 102 2.77 -23.22 18.12
CA SER A 102 3.57 -22.00 18.25
C SER A 102 3.55 -21.15 16.97
N THR A 103 2.35 -20.86 16.45
CA THR A 103 2.16 -19.90 15.36
C THR A 103 1.35 -18.69 15.82
N VAL A 104 1.61 -17.55 15.21
CA VAL A 104 0.89 -16.30 15.45
C VAL A 104 0.67 -15.56 14.14
N GLY A 105 -0.46 -14.88 13.99
CA GLY A 105 -0.69 -13.93 12.91
C GLY A 105 -1.11 -12.58 13.45
N VAL A 106 -0.57 -11.53 12.87
CA VAL A 106 -1.16 -10.19 12.97
C VAL A 106 -1.68 -9.82 11.61
N VAL A 107 -2.99 -9.57 11.52
CA VAL A 107 -3.68 -9.32 10.26
C VAL A 107 -4.27 -7.91 10.29
N VAL A 108 -3.96 -7.11 9.29
CA VAL A 108 -4.54 -5.79 9.08
C VAL A 108 -5.58 -5.83 7.97
N LYS A 109 -6.68 -5.10 8.16
CA LYS A 109 -7.71 -4.88 7.14
C LYS A 109 -7.40 -3.59 6.38
N LEU A 110 -7.31 -3.67 5.06
CA LEU A 110 -7.13 -2.50 4.21
C LEU A 110 -8.46 -1.79 3.96
N GLY A 111 -8.41 -0.46 3.81
CA GLY A 111 -9.54 0.34 3.35
C GLY A 111 -9.10 1.68 2.77
N ASN A 112 -10.02 2.38 2.12
CA ASN A 112 -9.79 3.70 1.51
C ASN A 112 -8.56 3.76 0.57
N THR A 113 -8.15 2.63 -0.02
CA THR A 113 -6.94 2.55 -0.85
C THR A 113 -7.15 3.24 -2.20
N GLY A 114 -8.41 3.41 -2.61
CA GLY A 114 -8.77 3.91 -3.94
C GLY A 114 -8.76 2.80 -5.00
N ALA A 115 -8.54 1.54 -4.62
CA ALA A 115 -8.67 0.37 -5.45
C ALA A 115 -9.69 -0.60 -4.84
N ALA A 116 -10.91 -0.59 -5.39
CA ALA A 116 -12.03 -1.39 -4.87
C ALA A 116 -11.75 -2.91 -4.83
N SER A 117 -10.83 -3.39 -5.67
CA SER A 117 -10.40 -4.80 -5.72
C SER A 117 -9.63 -5.25 -4.47
N ILE A 118 -9.08 -4.32 -3.69
CA ILE A 118 -8.31 -4.61 -2.48
C ILE A 118 -8.82 -3.89 -1.23
N ASP A 119 -9.83 -3.02 -1.36
CA ASP A 119 -10.52 -2.46 -0.19
C ASP A 119 -11.25 -3.60 0.53
N ASN A 120 -11.07 -3.68 1.86
CA ASN A 120 -11.45 -4.80 2.73
C ASN A 120 -10.63 -6.09 2.57
N ALA A 121 -9.60 -6.09 1.72
CA ALA A 121 -8.64 -7.19 1.71
C ALA A 121 -7.76 -7.16 2.96
N TYR A 122 -7.11 -8.28 3.24
CA TYR A 122 -6.31 -8.44 4.44
C TYR A 122 -4.85 -8.69 4.08
N LEU A 123 -3.96 -8.03 4.82
CA LEU A 123 -2.52 -8.25 4.77
C LEU A 123 -2.08 -8.70 6.15
N GLY A 124 -1.17 -9.66 6.24
CA GLY A 124 -0.72 -10.17 7.53
C GLY A 124 0.77 -10.38 7.61
N ILE A 125 1.25 -10.43 8.85
CA ILE A 125 2.55 -10.96 9.18
C ILE A 125 2.38 -12.15 10.13
N PHE A 126 3.03 -13.25 9.76
CA PHE A 126 2.82 -14.56 10.35
C PHE A 126 4.14 -15.05 10.93
N GLY A 127 4.12 -15.38 12.21
CA GLY A 127 5.26 -15.88 12.96
C GLY A 127 5.11 -17.36 13.26
N GLN A 128 6.19 -18.12 13.09
CA GLN A 128 6.32 -19.49 13.56
C GLN A 128 7.48 -19.56 14.54
N GLY A 129 7.17 -19.85 15.80
CA GLY A 129 8.16 -20.12 16.83
C GLY A 129 9.00 -21.35 16.47
N LYS A 130 10.30 -21.28 16.75
CA LYS A 130 11.26 -22.36 16.52
C LYS A 130 11.80 -22.85 17.86
N VAL A 131 12.28 -24.09 17.86
CA VAL A 131 12.84 -24.76 19.04
C VAL A 131 14.10 -24.09 19.57
N ASP A 132 14.77 -23.28 18.75
CA ASP A 132 15.93 -22.47 19.11
C ASP A 132 15.56 -21.15 19.81
N GLY A 133 14.28 -20.91 20.06
CA GLY A 133 13.78 -19.68 20.69
C GLY A 133 13.64 -18.51 19.72
N THR A 134 13.87 -18.70 18.42
CA THR A 134 13.63 -17.67 17.40
C THR A 134 12.22 -17.75 16.83
N VAL A 135 11.82 -16.71 16.10
CA VAL A 135 10.55 -16.69 15.34
C VAL A 135 10.86 -16.48 13.86
N ALA A 136 10.43 -17.42 13.03
CA ALA A 136 10.46 -17.28 11.58
C ALA A 136 9.23 -16.46 11.16
N TRP A 137 9.45 -15.38 10.42
CA TRP A 137 8.39 -14.45 10.01
C TRP A 137 8.17 -14.50 8.50
N ALA A 138 6.91 -14.51 8.09
CA ALA A 138 6.47 -14.38 6.71
C ALA A 138 5.43 -13.27 6.61
N CYS A 139 5.62 -12.35 5.67
CA CYS A 139 4.56 -11.46 5.25
C CYS A 139 3.74 -12.16 4.17
N SER A 140 2.42 -12.09 4.22
CA SER A 140 1.58 -12.63 3.15
C SER A 140 0.23 -11.94 3.14
N THR A 141 -0.54 -12.14 2.07
CA THR A 141 -1.94 -11.75 2.11
C THR A 141 -2.71 -12.70 3.05
N ALA A 142 -3.88 -12.26 3.48
CA ALA A 142 -4.80 -13.03 4.32
C ALA A 142 -6.18 -13.05 3.67
N ARG A 143 -6.91 -14.16 3.85
CA ARG A 143 -8.28 -14.31 3.34
C ARG A 143 -9.30 -13.85 4.36
N THR A 144 -8.99 -14.02 5.64
CA THR A 144 -9.86 -13.65 6.76
C THR A 144 -9.08 -12.89 7.83
N PRO A 145 -9.75 -12.07 8.66
CA PRO A 145 -9.06 -11.39 9.75
C PRO A 145 -8.54 -12.35 10.83
N GLY A 146 -9.02 -13.59 10.87
CA GLY A 146 -8.65 -14.61 11.85
C GLY A 146 -7.46 -15.49 11.43
N ASP A 147 -6.86 -15.24 10.26
CA ASP A 147 -5.75 -16.05 9.78
C ASP A 147 -4.53 -15.89 10.71
N PHE A 148 -3.86 -17.01 11.01
CA PHE A 148 -2.70 -17.08 11.91
C PHE A 148 -1.48 -17.74 11.27
N ALA A 149 -1.57 -18.13 10.00
CA ALA A 149 -0.49 -18.71 9.22
C ALA A 149 -0.51 -18.14 7.79
N SER A 150 0.66 -18.11 7.15
CA SER A 150 0.79 -17.67 5.76
C SER A 150 0.23 -18.72 4.78
N GLY A 151 -0.04 -18.29 3.54
CA GLY A 151 -0.51 -19.15 2.44
C GLY A 151 -1.90 -18.80 1.91
N ALA A 152 -2.48 -17.68 2.34
CA ALA A 152 -3.73 -17.15 1.82
C ALA A 152 -3.46 -16.08 0.73
N ALA A 153 -3.10 -16.52 -0.47
CA ALA A 153 -2.78 -15.65 -1.59
C ALA A 153 -4.00 -14.90 -2.17
N MET A 154 -3.98 -13.57 -2.12
CA MET A 154 -4.88 -12.66 -2.83
C MET A 154 -4.12 -11.99 -3.98
N THR A 155 -4.13 -12.63 -5.15
CA THR A 155 -3.36 -12.18 -6.33
C THR A 155 -3.70 -10.75 -6.78
N ALA A 156 -4.91 -10.27 -6.49
CA ALA A 156 -5.32 -8.89 -6.74
C ALA A 156 -4.43 -7.86 -6.00
N MET A 157 -3.77 -8.24 -4.91
CA MET A 157 -2.89 -7.36 -4.14
C MET A 157 -1.45 -7.35 -4.63
N TYR A 158 -1.03 -8.34 -5.41
CA TYR A 158 0.38 -8.54 -5.78
C TYR A 158 1.01 -7.34 -6.51
N PRO A 159 0.32 -6.66 -7.44
CA PRO A 159 0.87 -5.46 -8.09
C PRO A 159 1.25 -4.33 -7.12
N TYR A 160 0.69 -4.34 -5.90
CA TYR A 160 0.87 -3.29 -4.90
C TYR A 160 1.83 -3.68 -3.77
N LEU A 161 2.22 -4.95 -3.68
CA LEU A 161 3.00 -5.49 -2.57
C LEU A 161 4.47 -5.74 -2.94
N PRO A 162 5.42 -5.68 -1.98
CA PRO A 162 6.76 -6.20 -2.18
C PRO A 162 6.73 -7.73 -2.33
N LEU A 163 7.69 -8.29 -3.05
CA LEU A 163 7.78 -9.74 -3.32
C LEU A 163 7.71 -10.59 -2.03
N ALA A 164 8.27 -10.10 -0.93
CA ALA A 164 8.25 -10.78 0.36
C ALA A 164 6.83 -10.99 0.94
N CYS A 165 5.84 -10.22 0.48
CA CYS A 165 4.44 -10.28 0.92
C CYS A 165 3.50 -10.92 -0.13
N GLN A 166 4.01 -11.40 -1.26
CA GLN A 166 3.21 -11.95 -2.37
C GLN A 166 3.01 -13.46 -2.24
N ASN A 167 2.52 -13.92 -1.09
CA ASN A 167 2.23 -15.33 -0.79
C ASN A 167 0.85 -15.52 -0.16
#